data_AF-A0A6M0RXA1-F1
#
_entry.id   AF-A0A6M0RXA1-F1
#
_cell.length_a   1.000
_cell.length_b   1.000
_cell.length_c   1.000
_cell.angle_alpha   90.00
_cell.angle_beta   90.00
_cell.angle_gamma   90.00
#
_symmetry.space_group_name_H-M   'P 1'
#
loop_
_entity.id
_entity.type
_entity.pdbx_description
1 polymer ?
#
loop_
_entity_poly.entity_id
_entity_poly.type
_entity_poly.pdbx_seq_one_letter_code
_entity_poly.pdbx_strand_id
1 'polypeptide(L)' 'MAAAMTTSATSIEGQALEVARELQVLEAAQSTADVPLNNVQIDTDIESGLVSITMTLPTALSGTGGAFTLSASEYLS' A
#
# COMPACT_ATOMS: atom_id res chain seq x y z
N MET A 1 -7.99 5.77 -9.80
CA MET A 1 -8.30 5.88 -8.36
C MET A 1 -8.67 4.54 -7.73
N ALA A 2 -7.87 4.09 -6.75
CA ALA A 2 -8.24 2.97 -5.88
C ALA A 2 -9.52 3.32 -5.11
N ALA A 3 -10.52 2.43 -5.14
CA ALA A 3 -11.77 2.63 -4.42
C ALA A 3 -11.57 2.49 -2.90
N ALA A 4 -12.39 3.18 -2.10
CA ALA A 4 -12.41 2.98 -0.66
C ALA A 4 -12.75 1.51 -0.35
N MET A 5 -11.87 0.84 0.39
CA MET A 5 -12.00 -0.55 0.78
C MET A 5 -12.53 -0.67 2.21
N THR A 6 -13.49 -1.56 2.40
CA THR A 6 -13.87 -2.06 3.73
C THR A 6 -13.11 -3.35 3.99
N THR A 7 -12.23 -3.34 4.98
CA THR A 7 -11.49 -4.52 5.43
C THR A 7 -12.40 -5.47 6.22
N SER A 8 -12.20 -6.78 6.07
CA SER A 8 -12.92 -7.82 6.79
C SER A 8 -12.26 -8.18 8.12
N ALA A 9 -10.96 -7.92 8.25
CA ALA A 9 -10.21 -8.13 9.48
C ALA A 9 -10.64 -7.18 10.61
N THR A 10 -10.65 -7.70 11.83
CA THR A 10 -10.98 -6.95 13.05
C THR A 10 -9.74 -6.43 13.79
N SER A 11 -8.55 -6.93 13.46
CA SER A 11 -7.27 -6.46 13.99
C SER A 11 -6.59 -5.50 13.02
N ILE A 12 -5.86 -4.53 13.55
CA ILE A 12 -5.14 -3.54 12.73
C ILE A 12 -4.13 -4.24 11.81
N GLU A 13 -3.48 -5.28 12.29
CA GLU A 13 -2.51 -6.08 11.55
C GLU A 13 -3.16 -6.79 10.36
N GLY A 14 -4.34 -7.37 10.57
CA GLY A 14 -5.10 -8.03 9.51
C GLY A 14 -5.61 -7.02 8.47
N GLN A 15 -6.04 -5.83 8.93
CA GLN A 15 -6.47 -4.74 8.04
C GLN A 15 -5.30 -4.23 7.19
N ALA A 16 -4.11 -4.08 7.78
CA ALA A 16 -2.90 -3.67 7.05
C ALA A 16 -2.52 -4.68 5.96
N LEU A 17 -2.63 -5.97 6.25
CA LEU A 17 -2.38 -7.03 5.27
C LEU A 17 -3.40 -7.02 4.12
N GLU A 18 -4.69 -6.84 4.41
CA GLU A 18 -5.73 -6.75 3.38
C GLU A 18 -5.52 -5.55 2.47
N VAL A 19 -5.23 -4.37 3.05
CA VAL A 19 -4.93 -3.16 2.26
C VAL A 19 -3.69 -3.35 1.40
N ALA A 20 -2.61 -3.92 1.94
CA ALA A 20 -1.39 -4.19 1.18
C ALA A 20 -1.65 -5.15 0.01
N ARG A 21 -2.41 -6.23 0.24
CA ARG A 21 -2.77 -7.20 -0.81
C ARG A 21 -3.52 -6.53 -1.95
N GLU A 22 -4.43 -5.64 -1.64
CA GLU A 22 -5.27 -4.99 -2.66
C GLU A 22 -4.51 -3.94 -3.45
N LEU A 23 -3.59 -3.21 -2.80
CA LEU A 23 -2.64 -2.35 -3.50
C LEU A 23 -1.71 -3.15 -4.43
N GLN A 24 -1.27 -4.35 -4.03
CA GLN A 24 -0.48 -5.23 -4.87
C GLN A 24 -1.27 -5.73 -6.09
N VAL A 25 -2.55 -6.07 -5.92
CA VAL A 25 -3.43 -6.48 -7.03
C VAL A 25 -3.64 -5.33 -8.01
N LEU A 26 -3.85 -4.11 -7.51
CA LEU A 26 -3.97 -2.91 -8.34
C LEU A 26 -2.68 -2.64 -9.14
N GLU A 27 -1.52 -2.80 -8.52
CA GLU A 27 -0.24 -2.71 -9.23
C GLU A 27 -0.10 -3.75 -10.31
N ALA A 28 -0.40 -5.02 -10.01
CA ALA A 28 -0.32 -6.08 -11.00
C ALA A 28 -1.27 -5.83 -12.20
N ALA A 29 -2.42 -5.20 -11.96
CA ALA A 29 -3.38 -4.86 -13.02
C ALA A 29 -2.91 -3.71 -13.94
N GLN A 30 -2.08 -2.80 -13.43
CA GLN A 30 -1.53 -1.68 -14.21
C GLN A 30 -0.08 -1.92 -14.69
N SER A 31 0.60 -2.92 -14.12
CA SER A 31 1.96 -3.31 -14.48
C SER A 31 1.99 -3.85 -15.91
N THR A 32 2.95 -3.39 -16.71
CA THR A 32 3.15 -3.83 -18.09
C THR A 32 4.55 -4.40 -18.27
N ALA A 33 4.79 -5.12 -19.35
CA ALA A 33 6.12 -5.65 -19.64
C ALA A 33 7.18 -4.55 -19.79
N ASP A 34 6.78 -3.37 -20.31
CA ASP A 34 7.66 -2.23 -20.53
C ASP A 34 7.81 -1.33 -19.29
N VAL A 35 6.82 -1.34 -18.39
CA VAL A 35 6.81 -0.58 -17.13
C VAL A 35 6.36 -1.50 -16.00
N PRO A 36 7.28 -2.32 -15.45
CA PRO A 36 6.95 -3.17 -14.33
C PRO A 36 6.78 -2.33 -13.05
N LEU A 37 5.62 -2.45 -12.42
CA LEU A 37 5.32 -1.86 -11.11
C LEU A 37 5.57 -2.90 -10.02
N ASN A 38 6.36 -2.53 -9.01
CA ASN A 38 6.73 -3.37 -7.86
C ASN A 38 6.82 -2.53 -6.57
N ASN A 39 5.93 -1.55 -6.38
CA ASN A 39 5.99 -0.67 -5.21
C ASN A 39 5.43 -1.33 -3.96
N VAL A 40 4.67 -2.43 -4.06
CA VAL A 40 4.18 -3.27 -2.96
C VAL A 40 4.70 -4.70 -3.09
N GLN A 41 5.41 -5.14 -2.06
CA GLN A 41 5.85 -6.52 -1.89
C GLN A 41 5.33 -7.07 -0.57
N ILE A 42 4.77 -8.28 -0.65
CA ILE A 42 4.32 -9.06 0.51
C ILE A 42 5.10 -10.36 0.48
N ASP A 43 5.94 -10.55 1.50
CA ASP A 43 6.71 -11.77 1.68
C ASP A 43 6.16 -12.53 2.89
N THR A 44 5.98 -13.84 2.74
CA THR A 44 5.44 -14.71 3.79
C THR A 44 6.45 -15.79 4.08
N ASP A 45 7.05 -15.69 5.26
CA ASP A 45 7.98 -16.68 5.80
C ASP A 45 7.18 -17.65 6.68
N ILE A 46 6.91 -18.83 6.14
CA ILE A 46 6.04 -19.84 6.76
C ILE A 46 6.77 -20.51 7.93
N GLU A 47 8.09 -20.67 7.79
CA GLU A 47 8.97 -21.30 8.76
C GLU A 47 9.08 -20.49 10.07
N SER A 48 9.10 -19.15 9.96
CA SER A 48 9.11 -18.23 11.10
C SER A 48 7.71 -17.71 11.48
N GLY A 49 6.70 -17.93 10.63
CA GLY A 49 5.34 -17.47 10.83
C GLY A 49 5.18 -15.96 10.71
N LEU A 50 6.01 -15.31 9.88
CA LEU A 50 6.05 -13.87 9.72
C LEU A 50 5.57 -13.45 8.32
N VAL A 51 4.93 -12.28 8.26
CA VAL A 51 4.58 -11.62 7.02
C VAL A 51 5.26 -10.26 7.00
N SER A 52 6.08 -10.02 5.98
CA SER A 52 6.77 -8.75 5.75
C SER A 52 6.09 -8.00 4.62
N ILE A 53 5.67 -6.76 4.88
CA ILE A 53 5.03 -5.89 3.89
C ILE A 53 5.95 -4.70 3.65
N THR A 54 6.39 -4.53 2.40
CA THR A 54 7.16 -3.37 1.97
C THR A 54 6.33 -2.61 0.93
N MET A 55 6.02 -1.34 1.20
CA MET A 55 5.24 -0.51 0.26
C MET A 55 5.80 0.90 0.11
N THR A 56 5.79 1.44 -1.11
CA THR A 56 6.14 2.83 -1.41
C THR A 56 4.93 3.59 -1.92
N LEU A 57 4.42 4.55 -1.14
CA LEU A 57 3.23 5.33 -1.49
C LEU A 57 3.61 6.80 -1.80
N PRO A 58 3.02 7.42 -2.83
CA PRO A 58 3.18 8.84 -3.07
C PRO A 58 2.47 9.63 -1.97
N THR A 59 3.19 10.56 -1.36
CA THR A 59 2.67 11.45 -0.33
C THR A 59 3.01 12.89 -0.67
N ALA A 60 2.09 13.81 -0.40
CA ALA A 60 2.34 15.23 -0.46
C ALA A 60 2.57 15.76 0.95
N LEU A 61 3.71 16.42 1.16
CA LEU A 61 3.99 17.18 2.37
C LEU A 61 3.68 18.65 2.12
N SER A 62 2.88 19.24 3.00
CA SER A 62 2.61 20.68 3.03
C SER A 62 2.82 21.20 4.44
N GLY A 63 3.17 22.49 4.59
CA GLY A 63 3.33 23.09 5.89
C GLY A 63 3.31 24.60 5.87
N THR A 64 2.64 25.20 6.85
CA THR A 64 2.65 26.64 7.12
C THR A 64 2.84 26.86 8.62
N GLY A 65 3.71 27.81 9.01
CA GLY A 65 3.86 28.21 10.41
C GLY A 65 4.38 27.14 11.37
N GLY A 66 5.12 26.13 10.90
CA GLY A 66 5.69 25.07 11.75
C GLY A 66 4.81 23.84 11.94
N ALA A 67 3.60 23.82 11.40
CA ALA A 67 2.79 22.62 11.27
C ALA A 67 3.07 21.92 9.94
N PHE A 68 3.30 20.61 9.99
CA PHE A 68 3.42 19.73 8.81
C PHE A 68 2.15 18.91 8.65
N THR A 69 1.60 18.89 7.44
CA THR A 69 0.49 18.04 7.03
C THR A 69 0.97 17.04 5.99
N LEU A 70 0.81 15.75 6.27
CA LEU A 70 0.95 14.67 5.28
C LEU A 70 -0.43 14.38 4.69
N SER A 71 -0.56 14.44 3.38
CA SER A 71 -1.69 13.87 2.67
C SER A 71 -1.21 12.76 1.74
N ALA A 72 -1.82 11.58 1.83
CA ALA A 72 -1.59 10.53 0.84
C ALA A 72 -2.11 11.03 -0.53
N SER A 73 -1.27 10.90 -1.56
CA SER A 73 -1.67 11.16 -2.94
C SER A 73 -2.27 9.91 -3.57
N GLU A 74 -2.94 10.06 -4.70
CA GLU A 74 -3.45 8.94 -5.46
C GLU A 74 -2.31 7.98 -5.83
N TYR A 75 -2.45 6.71 -5.45
CA TYR A 75 -1.39 5.71 -5.59
C TYR A 75 -1.16 5.32 -7.05
N LEU A 76 -2.24 4.96 -7.74
CA LEU A 76 -2.29 4.69 -9.18
C LEU A 76 -3.61 5.24 -9.71
N SER A 77 -3.52 6.09 -10.73
CA SER A 77 -4.67 6.70 -11.41
C SER A 77 -5.35 5.70 -12.32
#